data_AF-A0A951HL16-F1
#
_entry.id   AF-A0A951HL16-F1
#
_cell.length_a   1.000
_cell.length_b   1.000
_cell.length_c   1.000
_cell.angle_alpha   90.00
_cell.angle_beta   90.00
_cell.angle_gamma   90.00
#
_symmetry.space_group_name_H-M   'P 1'
#
loop_
_entity.id
_entity.type
_entity.pdbx_description
1 polymer ?
#
loop_
_entity_poly.entity_id
_entity_poly.type
_entity_poly.pdbx_seq_one_letter_code
_entity_poly.pdbx_strand_id
1 'polypeptide(L)' 'MFEELTARGAGYGEARRRALRARLAAALREAAPHGVAIEEVEAGVRLSGRGLRRRSITDPALRWIAARLA' A
#
# COMPACT_ATOMS: atom_id res chain seq x y z
N MET A 1 -27.30 15.48 -16.66
CA MET A 1 -26.05 15.50 -17.44
C MET A 1 -24.80 15.69 -16.57
N PHE A 2 -24.73 16.71 -15.70
CA PHE A 2 -23.61 16.90 -14.78
C PHE A 2 -23.41 15.72 -13.80
N GLU A 3 -24.49 15.17 -13.22
CA GLU A 3 -24.42 14.02 -12.31
C GLU A 3 -23.83 12.76 -12.96
N GLU A 4 -24.07 12.55 -14.25
CA GLU A 4 -23.55 11.40 -15.00
C GLU A 4 -22.04 11.53 -15.28
N LEU A 5 -21.54 12.77 -15.42
CA LEU A 5 -20.11 13.07 -15.50
C LEU A 5 -19.41 12.89 -14.15
N THR A 6 -20.06 13.27 -13.05
CA THR A 6 -19.52 13.07 -11.69
C THR A 6 -19.48 11.58 -11.32
N ALA A 7 -20.51 10.82 -11.67
CA ALA A 7 -20.57 9.38 -11.47
C ALA A 7 -19.50 8.63 -12.30
N ARG A 8 -19.30 9.03 -13.58
CA ARG A 8 -18.19 8.52 -14.40
C ARG A 8 -16.83 8.89 -13.80
N GLY A 9 -16.63 10.13 -13.37
CA GLY A 9 -15.39 10.59 -12.72
C GLY A 9 -15.07 9.84 -11.42
N ALA A 10 -16.08 9.57 -10.59
CA ALA A 10 -15.94 8.78 -9.37
C ALA A 10 -15.59 7.31 -9.66
N GLY A 11 -16.20 6.71 -10.70
CA GLY A 11 -15.88 5.37 -11.18
C GLY A 11 -14.45 5.22 -11.70
N TYR A 12 -13.98 6.19 -12.49
CA TYR A 12 -12.58 6.26 -12.94
C TYR A 12 -11.60 6.49 -11.79
N GLY A 13 -11.99 7.31 -10.81
CA GLY A 13 -11.23 7.53 -9.59
C GLY A 13 -11.02 6.23 -8.81
N GLU A 14 -12.09 5.45 -8.61
CA GLU A 14 -11.98 4.21 -7.86
C GLU A 14 -11.22 3.11 -8.59
N ALA A 15 -11.43 2.96 -9.91
CA ALA A 15 -10.67 2.03 -10.73
C ALA A 15 -9.16 2.35 -10.70
N ARG A 16 -8.81 3.64 -10.79
CA ARG A 16 -7.41 4.09 -10.72
C ARG A 16 -6.81 3.89 -9.33
N ARG A 17 -7.55 4.18 -8.26
CA ARG A 17 -7.11 3.93 -6.87
C ARG A 17 -6.87 2.45 -6.62
N ARG A 18 -7.77 1.58 -7.09
CA ARG A 18 -7.60 0.12 -7.01
C ARG A 18 -6.37 -0.36 -7.76
N ALA A 19 -6.17 0.09 -9.00
CA ALA A 19 -4.99 -0.25 -9.78
C ALA A 19 -3.68 0.21 -9.11
N LEU A 20 -3.70 1.39 -8.48
CA LEU A 20 -2.55 1.91 -7.73
C LEU A 20 -2.24 1.04 -6.49
N ARG A 21 -3.27 0.67 -5.71
CA ARG A 21 -3.12 -0.22 -4.54
C ARG A 21 -2.57 -1.59 -4.93
N ALA A 22 -3.08 -2.18 -6.01
CA ALA A 22 -2.62 -3.47 -6.52
C ALA A 22 -1.15 -3.42 -6.95
N ARG A 23 -0.74 -2.37 -7.70
CA ARG A 23 0.66 -2.16 -8.10
C ARG A 23 1.57 -1.96 -6.89
N LEU A 24 1.13 -1.16 -5.91
CA LEU A 24 1.88 -0.93 -4.69
C LEU A 24 2.04 -2.23 -3.89
N ALA A 25 0.98 -3.02 -3.73
CA ALA A 25 1.03 -4.29 -3.02
C ALA A 25 1.94 -5.30 -3.73
N ALA A 26 1.92 -5.36 -5.07
CA ALA A 26 2.81 -6.22 -5.85
C ALA A 26 4.28 -5.82 -5.64
N ALA A 27 4.62 -4.55 -5.83
CA ALA A 27 5.99 -4.05 -5.64
C ALA A 27 6.49 -4.30 -4.21
N LEU A 28 5.61 -4.12 -3.21
CA LEU A 28 5.98 -4.38 -1.82
C LEU A 28 6.16 -5.88 -1.55
N ARG A 29 5.37 -6.78 -2.17
CA ARG A 29 5.54 -8.24 -2.00
C ARG A 29 6.88 -8.72 -2.56
N GLU A 30 7.35 -8.13 -3.66
CA GLU A 30 8.67 -8.43 -4.24
C GLU A 30 9.82 -7.95 -3.35
N ALA A 31 9.68 -6.77 -2.74
CA ALA A 31 10.69 -6.18 -1.87
C ALA A 31 10.62 -6.65 -0.40
N ALA A 32 9.52 -7.30 0.01
CA ALA A 32 9.27 -7.65 1.40
C ALA A 32 10.21 -8.76 1.87
N PRO A 33 10.96 -8.56 2.97
CA PRO A 33 11.73 -9.62 3.58
C PRO A 33 10.80 -10.66 4.22
N HIS A 34 11.29 -11.89 4.36
CA HIS A 34 10.51 -13.01 4.90
C HIS A 34 9.78 -12.66 6.22
N GLY A 35 8.56 -13.19 6.36
CA GLY A 35 7.72 -12.97 7.55
C GLY A 35 7.03 -11.60 7.62
N VAL A 36 7.06 -10.81 6.54
CA VAL A 36 6.19 -9.64 6.36
C VAL A 36 5.05 -10.01 5.40
N ALA A 37 3.83 -9.91 5.89
CA ALA A 37 2.61 -10.09 5.11
C ALA A 37 2.08 -8.74 4.62
N ILE A 38 1.57 -8.74 3.39
CA ILE A 38 1.11 -7.54 2.67
C ILE A 38 -0.31 -7.74 2.20
N GLU A 39 -1.20 -6.89 2.69
CA GLU A 39 -2.63 -6.94 2.44
C GLU A 39 -3.10 -5.61 1.82
N GLU A 40 -3.93 -5.69 0.79
CA GLU A 40 -4.58 -4.51 0.22
C GLU A 40 -5.80 -4.14 1.07
N VAL A 41 -5.90 -2.87 1.45
CA VAL A 41 -7.01 -2.32 2.22
C VAL A 41 -7.58 -1.10 1.51
N GLU A 42 -8.78 -0.67 1.86
CA GLU A 42 -9.44 0.45 1.17
C GLU A 42 -8.57 1.74 1.16
N ALA A 43 -7.95 2.03 2.31
CA ALA A 43 -7.07 3.19 2.49
C ALA A 43 -5.66 3.03 1.90
N GLY A 44 -5.27 1.85 1.39
CA GLY A 44 -3.90 1.61 0.90
C GLY A 44 -3.43 0.16 1.03
N VAL A 45 -2.26 -0.02 1.65
CA VAL A 45 -1.64 -1.33 1.86
C VAL A 45 -1.24 -1.47 3.32
N ARG A 46 -1.63 -2.59 3.94
CA ARG A 46 -1.28 -2.95 5.31
C ARG A 46 -0.07 -3.89 5.30
N LEU A 47 0.92 -3.57 6.13
CA LEU A 47 2.09 -4.39 6.40
C LEU A 47 1.93 -5.02 7.79
N SER A 48 2.12 -6.33 7.90
CA SER A 48 2.04 -7.04 9.17
C SER A 48 3.15 -8.08 9.29
N GLY A 49 3.56 -8.42 10.51
CA GLY A 49 4.69 -9.32 10.73
C GLY A 49 5.33 -9.13 12.10
N ARG A 50 6.08 -10.14 12.55
CA ARG A 50 6.68 -10.14 13.89
C ARG A 50 7.78 -9.07 13.97
N GLY A 51 7.69 -8.22 15.00
CA GLY A 51 8.72 -7.24 15.30
C GLY A 51 8.91 -6.16 14.22
N LEU A 52 7.86 -5.88 13.42
CA LEU A 52 7.95 -4.97 12.27
C LEU A 52 8.59 -3.61 12.62
N ARG A 53 8.24 -3.05 13.80
CA ARG A 53 8.82 -1.79 14.31
C ARG A 53 10.33 -1.88 14.57
N ARG A 54 10.83 -2.99 15.11
CA ARG A 54 12.26 -3.21 15.30
C ARG A 54 12.95 -3.42 13.95
N ARG A 55 12.30 -4.18 13.06
CA ARG A 55 12.81 -4.49 11.73
C ARG A 55 12.87 -3.25 10.83
N SER A 56 11.94 -2.30 10.93
CA SER A 56 12.02 -1.05 10.17
C SER A 56 13.25 -0.20 10.50
N ILE A 57 13.92 -0.45 11.62
CA ILE A 57 15.17 0.22 12.01
C ILE A 57 16.39 -0.60 11.59
N THR A 58 16.31 -1.92 11.75
CA THR A 58 17.45 -2.84 11.64
C THR A 58 17.58 -3.51 10.28
N ASP A 59 16.49 -3.65 9.53
CA ASP A 59 16.41 -4.29 8.22
C ASP A 59 16.44 -3.20 7.13
N PRO A 60 17.51 -3.12 6.30
CA PRO A 60 17.63 -2.13 5.24
C PRO A 60 16.42 -2.11 4.29
N ALA A 61 15.82 -3.28 4.03
CA ALA A 61 14.67 -3.42 3.13
C ALA A 61 13.39 -2.78 3.69
N LEU A 62 13.35 -2.44 4.99
CA LEU A 62 12.20 -1.85 5.67
C LEU A 62 12.44 -0.43 6.20
N ARG A 63 13.63 0.16 5.97
CA ARG A 63 13.97 1.50 6.49
C ARG A 63 13.08 2.61 5.96
N TRP A 64 12.55 2.45 4.76
CA TRP A 64 11.58 3.40 4.18
C TRP A 64 10.28 3.48 5.00
N ILE A 65 9.92 2.43 5.77
CA ILE A 65 8.77 2.46 6.69
C ILE A 65 9.07 3.40 7.85
N ALA A 66 10.27 3.33 8.44
CA ALA A 66 10.67 4.19 9.55
C ALA A 66 10.68 5.68 9.14
N ALA A 67 11.14 5.98 7.92
CA ALA A 67 11.14 7.34 7.37
C ALA A 67 9.74 7.95 7.19
N ARG A 68 8.68 7.12 7.16
CA ARG A 68 7.28 7.56 7.02
C ARG A 68 6.52 7.65 8.35
N LEU A 69 7.07 7.06 9.42
CA LEU A 69 6.49 7.02 10.77
C LEU A 69 7.10 8.06 11.72
N ALA A 70 8.16 8.75 11.30
CA ALA A 70 8.73 9.94 11.96
C ALA A 70 8.02 11.20 11.47
#